data_AF-A0A0K2LDI2-F1
#
_entry.id   AF-A0A0K2LDI2-F1
#
_cell.length_a   1.000
_cell.length_b   1.000
_cell.length_c   1.000
_cell.angle_alpha   90.00
_cell.angle_beta   90.00
_cell.angle_gamma   90.00
#
_symmetry.space_group_name_H-M   'P 1'
#
loop_
_entity.id
_entity.type
_entity.pdbx_description
1 polymer ?
#
loop_
_entity_poly.entity_id
_entity_poly.type
_entity_poly.pdbx_seq_one_letter_code
_entity_poly.pdbx_strand_id
1 'polypeptide(L)'
;MDEIGQKLRNARIKKGYTIDDLQQITKIQKRYLIAIEEGQFDHLPGDFYVRAFIKQYSDAVGISSDDLLEEYKADIPNSQPTQESAPEETKTRTIKEESNSFFSNLGNYIPQIVVGIVVIVIIGVIAFGMVHRNQNASSVTIPKDNTTQTTKKSTKKTPAKKTPAKKAEAKTKELTVKESSTEGTYTITNAPTDGVKVDVEGSGGQAWIQFKEGSNTTWQQALSSGEKKSTTVPSDTTTFTVQTGNVTNTKVTIDGKAVDLSKSQSGSTIVKTLTFNIEK
;
A
#
# COMPACT_ATOMS: atom_id res chain seq x y z
N MET A 1 -33.54 13.34 5.85
CA MET A 1 -32.22 13.01 6.39
C MET A 1 -32.42 11.82 7.29
N ASP A 2 -31.75 10.73 6.98
CA ASP A 2 -31.94 9.48 7.69
C ASP A 2 -31.22 9.50 9.05
N GLU A 3 -31.97 9.17 10.10
CA GLU A 3 -31.53 9.25 11.50
C GLU A 3 -30.48 8.17 11.83
N ILE A 4 -30.60 6.99 11.20
CA ILE A 4 -29.64 5.89 11.37
C ILE A 4 -28.26 6.25 10.79
N GLY A 5 -28.23 6.85 9.61
CA GLY A 5 -27.00 7.26 8.92
C GLY A 5 -26.23 8.29 9.74
N GLN A 6 -26.95 9.26 10.34
CA GLN A 6 -26.34 10.23 11.24
C GLN A 6 -25.79 9.59 12.52
N LYS A 7 -26.50 8.63 13.12
CA LYS A 7 -26.07 7.91 14.33
C LYS A 7 -24.76 7.15 14.07
N LEU A 8 -24.69 6.42 12.96
CA LEU A 8 -23.49 5.69 12.52
C LEU A 8 -22.32 6.62 12.19
N ARG A 9 -22.59 7.73 11.49
CA ARG A 9 -21.60 8.76 11.19
C ARG A 9 -21.00 9.38 12.46
N ASN A 10 -21.85 9.73 13.41
CA ASN A 10 -21.43 10.32 14.67
C ASN A 10 -20.58 9.34 15.50
N ALA A 11 -20.94 8.06 15.53
CA ALA A 11 -20.14 7.03 16.20
C ALA A 11 -18.78 6.83 15.52
N ARG A 12 -18.73 6.83 14.18
CA ARG A 12 -17.47 6.78 13.43
C ARG A 12 -16.56 7.95 13.78
N ILE A 13 -17.10 9.18 13.78
CA ILE A 13 -16.34 10.39 14.14
C ILE A 13 -15.85 10.32 15.59
N LYS A 14 -16.68 9.84 16.54
CA LYS A 14 -16.28 9.65 17.94
C LYS A 14 -15.15 8.62 18.11
N LYS A 15 -15.08 7.61 17.24
CA LYS A 15 -13.97 6.64 17.19
C LYS A 15 -12.72 7.18 16.49
N GLY A 16 -12.79 8.36 15.87
CA GLY A 16 -11.70 8.94 15.10
C GLY A 16 -11.45 8.25 13.75
N TYR A 17 -12.41 7.47 13.25
CA TYR A 17 -12.26 6.74 11.99
C TYR A 17 -12.61 7.60 10.79
N THR A 18 -11.75 7.58 9.78
CA THR A 18 -12.09 8.04 8.43
C THR A 18 -12.98 7.00 7.75
N ILE A 19 -13.61 7.38 6.63
CA ILE A 19 -14.31 6.41 5.77
C ILE A 19 -13.35 5.33 5.23
N ASP A 20 -12.07 5.69 5.05
CA ASP A 20 -11.05 4.79 4.55
C ASP A 20 -10.69 3.72 5.58
N ASP A 21 -10.56 4.12 6.85
CA ASP A 21 -10.37 3.21 7.97
C ASP A 21 -11.55 2.26 8.09
N LEU A 22 -12.78 2.79 7.98
CA LEU A 22 -13.98 1.99 8.10
C LEU A 22 -14.13 0.99 6.95
N GLN A 23 -13.77 1.36 5.71
CA GLN A 23 -13.67 0.43 4.59
C GLN A 23 -12.63 -0.66 4.88
N GLN A 24 -11.48 -0.32 5.45
CA GLN A 24 -10.45 -1.32 5.75
C GLN A 24 -10.90 -2.30 6.84
N ILE A 25 -11.63 -1.83 7.85
CA ILE A 25 -12.16 -2.65 8.96
C ILE A 25 -13.30 -3.56 8.47
N THR A 26 -14.29 -2.98 7.79
CA THR A 26 -15.52 -3.70 7.39
C THR A 26 -15.40 -4.43 6.06
N LYS A 27 -14.41 -4.09 5.22
CA LYS A 27 -14.29 -4.53 3.82
C LYS A 27 -15.44 -4.07 2.92
N ILE A 28 -16.31 -3.19 3.39
CA ILE A 28 -17.37 -2.58 2.60
C ILE A 28 -16.78 -1.41 1.82
N GLN A 29 -17.04 -1.33 0.52
CA GLN A 29 -16.52 -0.24 -0.32
C GLN A 29 -16.98 1.13 0.17
N LYS A 30 -16.11 2.14 0.09
CA LYS A 30 -16.39 3.51 0.57
C LYS A 30 -17.73 4.07 0.08
N ARG A 31 -18.06 3.84 -1.20
CA ARG A 31 -19.32 4.33 -1.79
C ARG A 31 -20.56 3.85 -1.05
N TYR A 32 -20.55 2.62 -0.54
CA TYR A 32 -21.69 2.07 0.20
C TYR A 32 -21.70 2.56 1.65
N LEU A 33 -20.53 2.75 2.27
CA LEU A 33 -20.46 3.36 3.61
C LEU A 33 -20.98 4.79 3.61
N ILE A 34 -20.64 5.58 2.59
CA ILE A 34 -21.15 6.94 2.39
C ILE A 34 -22.67 6.90 2.15
N ALA A 35 -23.14 6.02 1.27
CA ALA A 35 -24.57 5.86 1.02
C ALA A 35 -25.35 5.51 2.30
N ILE A 36 -24.81 4.66 3.18
CA ILE A 36 -25.41 4.34 4.48
C ILE A 36 -25.44 5.58 5.40
N GLU A 37 -24.36 6.37 5.46
CA GLU A 37 -24.36 7.62 6.25
C GLU A 37 -25.37 8.66 5.74
N GLU A 38 -25.66 8.65 4.44
CA GLU A 38 -26.61 9.56 3.79
C GLU A 38 -28.05 9.02 3.73
N GLY A 39 -28.28 7.78 4.15
CA GLY A 39 -29.59 7.10 4.08
C GLY A 39 -30.02 6.71 2.66
N GLN A 40 -29.07 6.60 1.74
CA GLN A 40 -29.30 6.26 0.34
C GLN A 40 -29.20 4.74 0.14
N PHE A 41 -30.11 3.98 0.75
CA PHE A 41 -30.06 2.52 0.69
C PHE A 41 -30.24 1.96 -0.73
N ASP A 42 -30.93 2.67 -1.60
CA ASP A 42 -31.13 2.31 -3.02
C ASP A 42 -29.82 2.22 -3.82
N HIS A 43 -28.73 2.84 -3.35
CA HIS A 43 -27.41 2.78 -3.99
C HIS A 43 -26.60 1.53 -3.57
N LEU A 44 -27.10 0.71 -2.65
CA LEU A 44 -26.48 -0.54 -2.28
C LEU A 44 -26.78 -1.63 -3.31
N PRO A 45 -25.97 -2.71 -3.41
CA PRO A 45 -26.11 -3.75 -4.42
C PRO A 45 -27.33 -4.69 -4.20
N GLY A 46 -28.38 -4.19 -3.54
CA GLY A 46 -29.61 -4.89 -3.23
C GLY A 46 -29.99 -4.82 -1.75
N ASP A 47 -31.29 -4.87 -1.48
CA ASP A 47 -31.92 -4.76 -0.15
C ASP A 47 -31.40 -5.81 0.84
N PHE A 48 -30.96 -6.96 0.34
CA PHE A 48 -30.35 -8.01 1.15
C PHE A 48 -29.08 -7.56 1.86
N TYR A 49 -28.29 -6.68 1.23
CA TYR A 49 -27.02 -6.23 1.76
C TYR A 49 -27.13 -5.06 2.72
N VAL A 50 -28.24 -4.31 2.70
CA VAL A 50 -28.44 -3.12 3.53
C VAL A 50 -28.30 -3.48 5.01
N ARG A 51 -29.04 -4.49 5.47
CA ARG A 51 -29.03 -4.94 6.87
C ARG A 51 -27.65 -5.48 7.29
N ALA A 52 -27.01 -6.25 6.42
CA ALA A 52 -25.69 -6.82 6.68
C ALA A 52 -24.61 -5.73 6.80
N PHE A 53 -24.65 -4.72 5.92
CA PHE A 53 -23.69 -3.62 5.95
C PHE A 53 -23.92 -2.68 7.13
N ILE A 54 -25.16 -2.39 7.49
CA ILE A 54 -25.49 -1.62 8.70
C ILE A 54 -25.00 -2.36 9.95
N LYS A 55 -25.21 -3.67 10.05
CA LYS A 55 -24.71 -4.50 11.14
C LYS A 55 -23.19 -4.39 11.26
N GLN A 56 -22.48 -4.65 10.15
CA GLN A 56 -21.03 -4.64 10.13
C GLN A 56 -20.42 -3.25 10.39
N TYR A 57 -21.08 -2.18 9.94
CA TYR A 57 -20.72 -0.81 10.30
C TYR A 57 -20.86 -0.62 11.81
N SER A 58 -22.04 -0.92 12.37
CA SER A 58 -22.36 -0.72 13.78
C SER A 58 -21.36 -1.42 14.70
N ASP A 59 -21.04 -2.67 14.38
CA ASP A 59 -20.06 -3.48 15.11
C ASP A 59 -18.66 -2.82 15.08
N ALA A 60 -18.25 -2.29 13.92
CA ALA A 60 -16.97 -1.61 13.76
C ALA A 60 -16.86 -0.32 14.59
N VAL A 61 -17.96 0.41 14.78
CA VAL A 61 -17.99 1.64 15.60
C VAL A 61 -18.39 1.40 17.06
N GLY A 62 -18.69 0.15 17.43
CA GLY A 62 -19.05 -0.25 18.78
C GLY A 62 -20.45 0.19 19.20
N ILE A 63 -21.38 0.31 18.25
CA ILE A 63 -22.82 0.40 18.54
C ILE A 63 -23.40 -1.02 18.47
N SER A 64 -24.30 -1.34 19.39
CA SER A 64 -25.09 -2.58 19.33
C SER A 64 -25.90 -2.64 18.03
N SER A 65 -25.49 -3.53 17.12
CA SER A 65 -26.12 -3.68 15.80
C SER A 65 -27.56 -4.17 15.91
N ASP A 66 -27.85 -5.06 16.85
CA ASP A 66 -29.18 -5.64 17.01
C ASP A 66 -30.18 -4.59 17.54
N ASP A 67 -29.77 -3.75 18.50
CA ASP A 67 -30.62 -2.65 19.01
C ASP A 67 -30.88 -1.60 17.92
N LEU A 68 -29.85 -1.24 17.15
CA LEU A 68 -29.96 -0.26 16.08
C LEU A 68 -30.83 -0.77 14.93
N LEU A 69 -30.72 -2.05 14.57
CA LEU A 69 -31.57 -2.66 13.56
C LEU A 69 -33.01 -2.86 14.02
N GLU A 70 -33.28 -2.93 15.33
CA GLU A 70 -34.62 -2.99 15.92
C GLU A 70 -35.28 -1.61 15.94
N GLU A 71 -34.53 -0.59 16.38
CA GLU A 71 -34.97 0.80 16.50
C GLU A 71 -35.38 1.40 15.14
N TYR A 72 -34.65 1.07 14.07
CA TYR A 72 -34.87 1.62 12.72
C TYR A 72 -35.44 0.58 11.73
N LYS A 73 -36.18 -0.42 12.21
CA LYS A 73 -36.80 -1.45 11.33
C LYS A 73 -37.67 -0.89 10.22
N ALA A 74 -38.33 0.24 10.44
CA ALA A 74 -39.23 0.87 9.48
C ALA A 74 -38.48 1.55 8.31
N ASP A 75 -37.25 1.98 8.55
CA ASP A 75 -36.44 2.73 7.59
C ASP A 75 -35.51 1.82 6.77
N ILE A 76 -35.29 0.58 7.22
CA ILE A 76 -34.42 -0.40 6.57
C ILE A 76 -35.25 -1.38 5.73
N PRO A 77 -34.92 -1.59 4.44
CA PRO A 77 -35.56 -2.60 3.60
C PRO A 77 -35.57 -3.98 4.25
N ASN A 78 -36.73 -4.64 4.26
CA ASN A 78 -36.89 -5.93 4.91
C ASN A 78 -36.33 -7.04 4.00
N SER A 79 -35.16 -7.57 4.35
CA SER A 79 -34.47 -8.62 3.58
C SER A 79 -34.97 -10.05 3.85
N GLN A 80 -36.12 -10.22 4.52
CA GLN A 80 -36.63 -11.58 4.76
C GLN A 80 -36.86 -12.26 3.40
N PRO A 81 -36.31 -13.48 3.19
CA PRO A 81 -36.80 -14.31 2.11
C PRO A 81 -38.26 -14.58 2.47
N THR A 82 -39.18 -14.00 1.69
CA THR A 82 -40.57 -14.42 1.70
C THR A 82 -40.53 -15.93 1.45
N GLN A 83 -40.78 -16.72 2.49
CA GLN A 83 -41.13 -18.12 2.32
C GLN A 83 -42.53 -18.14 1.73
N GLU A 84 -42.60 -17.82 0.44
CA GLU A 84 -43.80 -17.99 -0.34
C GLU A 84 -43.96 -19.49 -0.57
N SER A 85 -45.10 -19.97 -0.12
CA SER A 85 -45.42 -21.39 0.03
C SER A 85 -45.58 -22.05 -1.33
N ALA A 86 -45.01 -23.26 -1.45
CA ALA A 86 -45.31 -24.30 -2.44
C ALA A 86 -45.07 -23.99 -3.95
N PRO A 87 -44.50 -24.95 -4.70
CA PRO A 87 -44.34 -24.81 -6.15
C PRO A 87 -45.67 -25.12 -6.85
N GLU A 88 -46.24 -24.14 -7.54
CA GLU A 88 -47.19 -24.39 -8.62
C GLU A 88 -46.54 -24.11 -9.98
N GLU A 89 -46.70 -25.09 -10.86
CA GLU A 89 -46.08 -25.19 -12.16
C GLU A 89 -46.65 -24.16 -13.17
N THR A 90 -45.81 -23.86 -14.17
CA THR A 90 -46.17 -23.47 -15.55
C THR A 90 -46.69 -22.05 -15.81
N LYS A 91 -45.85 -21.21 -16.43
CA LYS A 91 -45.80 -21.06 -17.92
C LYS A 91 -44.79 -19.99 -18.35
N THR A 92 -43.99 -20.39 -19.31
CA THR A 92 -43.10 -19.58 -20.16
C THR A 92 -43.79 -18.37 -20.81
N ARG A 93 -43.11 -17.21 -20.83
CA ARG A 93 -42.97 -16.32 -22.01
C ARG A 93 -41.85 -15.28 -21.82
N THR A 94 -40.69 -15.61 -22.40
CA THR A 94 -39.79 -14.77 -23.23
C THR A 94 -39.67 -13.27 -22.91
N ILE A 95 -38.46 -12.79 -22.55
CA ILE A 95 -37.64 -11.84 -23.36
C ILE A 95 -36.16 -12.15 -23.10
N LYS A 96 -35.40 -12.09 -24.19
CA LYS A 96 -33.98 -12.37 -24.42
C LYS A 96 -33.08 -11.28 -23.82
N GLU A 97 -32.08 -11.66 -23.02
CA GLU A 97 -30.76 -11.02 -23.04
C GLU A 97 -29.67 -12.09 -22.95
N GLU A 98 -28.73 -12.02 -23.89
CA GLU A 98 -27.59 -12.90 -24.02
C GLU A 98 -26.60 -12.67 -22.87
N SER A 99 -26.74 -13.42 -21.78
CA SER A 99 -25.61 -13.67 -20.88
C SER A 99 -25.16 -15.11 -21.10
N ASN A 100 -23.99 -15.27 -21.73
CA ASN A 100 -23.33 -16.53 -22.03
C ASN A 100 -23.55 -17.61 -20.95
N SER A 101 -24.48 -18.53 -21.20
CA SER A 101 -24.72 -19.75 -20.41
C SER A 101 -23.61 -20.80 -20.60
N PHE A 102 -22.34 -20.39 -20.59
CA PHE A 102 -21.21 -21.31 -20.59
C PHE A 102 -20.83 -21.79 -19.18
N PHE A 103 -21.34 -21.15 -18.12
CA PHE A 103 -20.83 -21.37 -16.76
C PHE A 103 -21.83 -22.01 -15.78
N SER A 104 -23.10 -22.21 -16.15
CA SER A 104 -24.12 -22.71 -15.22
C SER A 104 -24.03 -24.21 -14.91
N ASN A 105 -23.33 -25.00 -15.73
CA ASN A 105 -23.07 -26.43 -15.44
C ASN A 105 -21.64 -26.72 -14.95
N LEU A 106 -20.81 -25.70 -14.72
CA LEU A 106 -19.40 -25.90 -14.38
C LEU A 106 -19.15 -26.00 -12.87
N GLY A 107 -20.13 -25.62 -12.03
CA GLY A 107 -19.99 -25.46 -10.56
C GLY A 107 -19.43 -26.67 -9.80
N ASN A 108 -19.76 -27.90 -10.21
CA ASN A 108 -19.27 -29.12 -9.55
C ASN A 108 -17.94 -29.66 -10.12
N TYR A 109 -17.52 -29.18 -11.30
CA TYR A 109 -16.26 -29.59 -11.93
C TYR A 109 -15.15 -28.55 -11.78
N ILE A 110 -15.47 -27.32 -11.35
CA ILE A 110 -14.48 -26.27 -11.02
C ILE A 110 -13.37 -26.79 -10.09
N PRO A 111 -13.65 -27.46 -8.95
CA PRO A 111 -12.57 -27.90 -8.07
C PRO A 111 -11.65 -28.93 -8.74
N GLN A 112 -12.16 -29.78 -9.63
CA GLN A 112 -11.37 -30.80 -10.32
C GLN A 112 -10.56 -30.24 -11.50
N ILE A 113 -11.10 -29.25 -12.21
CA ILE A 113 -10.38 -28.52 -13.27
C ILE A 113 -9.25 -27.68 -12.67
N VAL A 114 -9.48 -27.04 -11.52
CA VAL A 114 -8.45 -26.27 -10.82
C VAL A 114 -7.28 -27.16 -10.39
N VAL A 115 -7.56 -28.35 -9.84
CA VAL A 115 -6.51 -29.32 -9.48
C VAL A 115 -5.73 -29.79 -10.73
N GLY A 116 -6.42 -30.07 -11.83
CA GLY A 116 -5.76 -30.45 -13.09
C GLY A 116 -4.85 -29.35 -13.65
N ILE A 117 -5.32 -28.10 -13.64
CA ILE A 117 -4.53 -26.94 -14.08
C ILE A 117 -3.30 -26.73 -13.19
N VAL A 118 -3.45 -26.87 -11.86
CA VAL A 118 -2.33 -26.75 -10.93
C VAL A 118 -1.27 -27.82 -11.19
N VAL A 119 -1.65 -29.07 -11.47
CA VAL A 119 -0.71 -30.14 -11.82
C VAL A 119 0.02 -29.83 -13.13
N ILE A 120 -0.67 -29.35 -14.16
CA ILE A 120 -0.07 -28.96 -15.45
C ILE A 120 0.92 -27.80 -15.26
N VAL A 121 0.57 -26.80 -14.45
CA VAL A 121 1.45 -25.66 -14.14
C VAL A 121 2.70 -26.13 -13.38
N ILE A 122 2.55 -27.03 -12.40
CA ILE A 122 3.70 -27.61 -11.66
C ILE A 122 4.62 -28.37 -12.61
N ILE A 123 4.08 -29.21 -13.50
CA ILE A 123 4.87 -29.94 -14.51
C ILE A 123 5.58 -28.95 -15.44
N GLY A 124 4.91 -27.87 -15.86
CA GLY A 124 5.48 -26.81 -16.67
C GLY A 124 6.64 -26.07 -15.98
N VAL A 125 6.50 -25.75 -14.69
CA VAL A 125 7.55 -25.10 -13.88
C VAL A 125 8.75 -26.02 -13.70
N ILE A 126 8.53 -27.32 -13.48
CA ILE A 126 9.60 -28.32 -13.36
C ILE A 126 10.35 -28.47 -14.69
N ALA A 127 9.63 -28.60 -15.80
CA ALA A 127 10.23 -28.70 -17.14
C ALA A 127 11.01 -27.43 -17.51
N PHE A 128 10.43 -26.25 -17.24
CA PHE A 128 11.08 -24.96 -17.46
C PHE A 128 12.35 -24.80 -16.62
N GLY A 129 12.29 -25.19 -15.34
CA GLY A 129 13.45 -25.20 -14.44
C GLY A 129 14.54 -26.15 -14.92
N MET A 130 14.19 -27.31 -15.49
CA MET A 130 15.16 -28.29 -16.01
C MET A 130 15.87 -27.77 -17.28
N VAL A 131 15.17 -27.04 -18.15
CA VAL A 131 15.74 -26.42 -19.35
C VAL A 131 16.61 -25.20 -19.02
N HIS A 132 16.24 -24.40 -18.00
CA HIS A 132 17.04 -23.24 -17.57
C HIS A 132 18.23 -23.59 -16.68
N ARG A 133 18.25 -24.78 -16.06
CA ARG A 133 19.39 -25.24 -15.24
C ARG A 133 20.62 -25.63 -16.07
N ASN A 134 20.48 -25.80 -17.39
CA ASN A 134 21.55 -26.25 -18.28
C ASN A 134 22.26 -25.12 -19.07
N GLN A 135 22.07 -23.84 -18.70
CA GLN A 135 22.75 -22.71 -19.35
C GLN A 135 23.82 -22.00 -18.49
N ASN A 136 24.11 -22.48 -17.28
CA ASN A 136 25.21 -21.96 -16.47
C ASN A 136 26.43 -22.89 -16.53
N ALA A 137 27.02 -23.00 -17.72
CA ALA A 137 28.40 -23.46 -17.90
C ALA A 137 29.21 -22.33 -18.54
N SER A 138 29.42 -21.25 -17.77
CA SER A 138 30.34 -20.19 -18.17
C SER A 138 31.79 -20.70 -18.01
N SER A 139 32.49 -20.69 -19.14
CA SER A 139 33.90 -20.98 -19.32
C SER A 139 34.81 -20.14 -18.43
N VAL A 140 35.73 -20.81 -17.74
CA VAL A 140 36.89 -20.20 -17.07
C VAL A 140 37.85 -19.66 -18.13
N THR A 141 38.08 -18.34 -18.15
CA THR A 141 39.18 -17.71 -18.89
C THR A 141 40.31 -17.39 -17.92
N ILE A 142 41.48 -17.93 -18.20
CA ILE A 142 42.72 -17.81 -17.42
C ILE A 142 43.40 -16.45 -17.73
N PRO A 143 43.74 -15.62 -16.72
CA PRO A 143 44.68 -14.52 -16.93
C PRO A 143 46.11 -15.06 -16.96
N LYS A 144 46.80 -14.82 -18.08
CA LYS A 144 48.25 -15.06 -18.24
C LYS A 144 49.02 -13.87 -17.68
N ASP A 145 50.09 -14.20 -16.96
CA ASP A 145 51.19 -13.37 -16.44
C ASP A 145 51.35 -11.94 -16.97
N ASN A 146 51.63 -11.01 -16.05
CA ASN A 146 52.89 -10.29 -16.17
C ASN A 146 53.50 -9.98 -14.80
N THR A 147 54.65 -10.59 -14.55
CA THR A 147 55.59 -10.30 -13.47
C THR A 147 56.24 -8.95 -13.72
N THR A 148 56.31 -8.09 -12.69
CA THR A 148 57.53 -7.32 -12.37
C THR A 148 57.51 -6.94 -10.88
N GLN A 149 58.49 -7.48 -10.18
CA GLN A 149 58.88 -7.18 -8.80
C GLN A 149 59.35 -5.73 -8.67
N THR A 150 59.30 -5.14 -7.47
CA THR A 150 60.44 -4.47 -6.80
C THR A 150 60.03 -3.92 -5.42
N THR A 151 60.42 -4.71 -4.39
CA THR A 151 60.97 -4.35 -3.07
C THR A 151 60.40 -3.22 -2.17
N LYS A 152 60.02 -3.66 -0.95
CA LYS A 152 60.45 -3.19 0.39
C LYS A 152 60.69 -1.68 0.60
N LYS A 153 60.01 -1.07 1.60
CA LYS A 153 60.53 -0.92 2.99
C LYS A 153 59.52 -0.24 3.92
N SER A 154 59.40 -0.81 5.12
CA SER A 154 58.79 -0.24 6.33
C SER A 154 59.49 1.05 6.76
N THR A 155 58.76 2.08 7.22
CA THR A 155 59.09 2.76 8.48
C THR A 155 57.87 3.44 9.13
N LYS A 156 57.70 3.07 10.40
CA LYS A 156 56.80 3.56 11.45
C LYS A 156 57.11 5.02 11.83
N LYS A 157 56.08 5.85 12.11
CA LYS A 157 56.12 6.92 13.13
C LYS A 157 54.70 7.42 13.47
N THR A 158 54.36 7.32 14.75
CA THR A 158 53.19 7.92 15.43
C THR A 158 53.55 9.34 15.93
N PRO A 159 52.67 10.08 16.63
CA PRO A 159 51.94 11.25 16.14
C PRO A 159 52.49 12.60 16.67
N ALA A 160 52.33 13.68 15.91
CA ALA A 160 52.55 15.04 16.41
C ALA A 160 51.27 15.88 16.28
N LYS A 161 50.59 15.99 17.42
CA LYS A 161 49.59 16.98 17.83
C LYS A 161 49.89 18.39 17.29
N LYS A 162 49.01 18.93 16.45
CA LYS A 162 48.75 20.38 16.33
C LYS A 162 47.28 20.61 15.99
N THR A 163 46.63 21.41 16.82
CA THR A 163 45.29 22.01 16.66
C THR A 163 45.51 23.54 16.80
N PRO A 164 44.63 24.42 16.32
CA PRO A 164 44.25 24.68 14.93
C PRO A 164 44.47 26.16 14.56
N ALA A 165 44.94 26.45 13.35
CA ALA A 165 44.86 27.81 12.78
C ALA A 165 43.52 27.95 12.05
N LYS A 166 42.62 28.70 12.69
CA LYS A 166 41.33 29.18 12.21
C LYS A 166 41.50 29.87 10.84
N LYS A 167 41.15 29.17 9.76
CA LYS A 167 40.89 29.74 8.45
C LYS A 167 39.40 29.52 8.18
N ALA A 168 38.65 30.62 8.09
CA ALA A 168 37.23 30.61 7.84
C ALA A 168 36.96 30.04 6.43
N GLU A 169 36.64 28.76 6.36
CA GLU A 169 35.99 28.14 5.21
C GLU A 169 34.53 28.60 5.19
N ALA A 170 34.16 29.25 4.09
CA ALA A 170 32.77 29.50 3.76
C ALA A 170 32.05 28.15 3.70
N LYS A 171 31.16 27.90 4.67
CA LYS A 171 30.30 26.72 4.71
C LYS A 171 29.42 26.70 3.45
N THR A 172 29.79 25.89 2.47
CA THR A 172 28.82 25.34 1.52
C THR A 172 27.81 24.56 2.36
N LYS A 173 26.59 25.07 2.45
CA LYS A 173 25.55 24.47 3.28
C LYS A 173 25.18 23.10 2.69
N GLU A 174 25.58 22.03 3.35
CA GLU A 174 25.26 20.67 2.95
C GLU A 174 23.77 20.38 3.19
N LEU A 175 23.12 19.64 2.28
CA LEU A 175 21.73 19.19 2.43
C LEU A 175 21.58 18.43 3.76
N THR A 176 20.60 18.78 4.60
CA THR A 176 20.30 17.97 5.80
C THR A 176 18.84 17.58 5.84
N VAL A 177 18.61 16.29 6.14
CA VAL A 177 17.28 15.71 6.35
C VAL A 177 17.20 15.30 7.81
N LYS A 178 16.27 15.89 8.56
CA LYS A 178 16.05 15.59 9.98
C LYS A 178 14.60 15.24 10.22
N GLU A 179 14.37 14.19 11.01
CA GLU A 179 13.04 13.89 11.51
C GLU A 179 12.62 14.95 12.53
N SER A 180 11.36 15.38 12.43
CA SER A 180 10.73 16.35 13.32
C SER A 180 10.24 15.67 14.62
N SER A 181 9.59 16.43 15.49
CA SER A 181 8.95 15.91 16.72
C SER A 181 7.72 15.04 16.43
N THR A 182 7.08 15.23 15.28
CA THR A 182 5.97 14.40 14.79
C THR A 182 6.51 13.20 14.01
N GLU A 183 6.15 11.98 14.44
CA GLU A 183 6.53 10.73 13.77
C GLU A 183 6.22 10.79 12.25
N GLY A 184 7.17 10.33 11.44
CA GLY A 184 7.00 10.29 9.98
C GLY A 184 7.06 11.66 9.30
N THR A 185 7.42 12.73 10.02
CA THR A 185 7.62 14.06 9.42
C THR A 185 9.09 14.41 9.39
N TYR A 186 9.58 14.86 8.24
CA TYR A 186 10.98 15.19 8.00
C TYR A 186 11.11 16.60 7.44
N THR A 187 12.17 17.30 7.85
CA THR A 187 12.55 18.61 7.35
C THR A 187 13.82 18.49 6.53
N ILE A 188 13.76 18.97 5.29
CA ILE A 188 14.88 19.07 4.36
C ILE A 188 15.34 20.53 4.34
N THR A 189 16.61 20.77 4.67
CA THR A 189 17.23 22.10 4.64
C THR A 189 18.37 22.13 3.65
N ASN A 190 18.60 23.29 3.02
CA ASN A 190 19.60 23.49 1.97
C ASN A 190 19.34 22.59 0.74
N ALA A 191 18.07 22.51 0.32
CA ALA A 191 17.68 21.80 -0.89
C ALA A 191 18.32 22.42 -2.14
N PRO A 192 18.68 21.62 -3.16
CA PRO A 192 19.20 22.15 -4.42
C PRO A 192 18.17 23.02 -5.13
N THR A 193 18.65 24.04 -5.85
CA THR A 193 17.79 25.00 -6.56
C THR A 193 17.10 24.42 -7.80
N ASP A 194 17.63 23.31 -8.33
CA ASP A 194 17.12 22.55 -9.48
C ASP A 194 16.10 21.47 -9.09
N GLY A 195 15.79 21.32 -7.80
CA GLY A 195 14.85 20.34 -7.28
C GLY A 195 15.54 19.28 -6.43
N VAL A 196 14.75 18.42 -5.81
CA VAL A 196 15.23 17.39 -4.87
C VAL A 196 15.01 16.02 -5.49
N LYS A 197 16.07 15.21 -5.63
CA LYS A 197 15.94 13.85 -6.10
C LYS A 197 15.56 12.92 -4.96
N VAL A 198 14.46 12.20 -5.12
CA VAL A 198 13.95 11.22 -4.17
C VAL A 198 14.00 9.84 -4.79
N ASP A 199 14.77 8.94 -4.18
CA ASP A 199 14.73 7.52 -4.54
C ASP A 199 14.02 6.73 -3.45
N VAL A 200 13.05 5.92 -3.86
CA VAL A 200 12.35 4.95 -3.01
C VAL A 200 12.67 3.55 -3.50
N GLU A 201 13.05 2.67 -2.60
CA GLU A 201 13.52 1.32 -2.89
C GLU A 201 12.84 0.30 -1.97
N GLY A 202 12.44 -0.84 -2.52
CA GLY A 202 12.01 -2.00 -1.74
C GLY A 202 13.25 -2.73 -1.19
N SER A 203 13.26 -3.05 0.11
CA SER A 203 14.41 -3.70 0.76
C SER A 203 13.93 -4.86 1.64
N GLY A 204 14.44 -6.07 1.44
CA GLY A 204 14.08 -7.23 2.27
C GLY A 204 12.67 -7.80 2.03
N GLY A 205 11.90 -7.21 1.12
CA GLY A 205 10.59 -7.70 0.69
C GLY A 205 9.87 -6.71 -0.20
N GLN A 206 8.57 -6.91 -0.40
CA GLN A 206 7.73 -6.01 -1.19
C GLN A 206 7.16 -4.87 -0.31
N ALA A 207 7.16 -3.65 -0.85
CA ALA A 207 6.50 -2.49 -0.27
C ALA A 207 5.66 -1.77 -1.33
N TRP A 208 4.37 -1.55 -1.04
CA TRP A 208 3.55 -0.68 -1.89
C TRP A 208 3.85 0.78 -1.56
N ILE A 209 4.16 1.58 -2.57
CA ILE A 209 4.52 2.98 -2.45
C ILE A 209 3.53 3.84 -3.22
N GLN A 210 3.09 4.94 -2.62
CA GLN A 210 2.41 6.05 -3.28
C GLN A 210 3.16 7.34 -3.03
N PHE A 211 3.53 8.04 -4.10
CA PHE A 211 4.24 9.32 -4.04
C PHE A 211 3.27 10.45 -4.37
N LYS A 212 3.26 11.48 -3.52
CA LYS A 212 2.43 12.67 -3.69
C LYS A 212 3.25 13.94 -3.61
N GLU A 213 2.93 14.90 -4.46
CA GLU A 213 3.40 16.28 -4.38
C GLU A 213 2.20 17.14 -3.99
N GLY A 214 2.21 17.67 -2.76
CA GLY A 214 0.99 18.20 -2.13
C GLY A 214 -0.14 17.16 -2.08
N SER A 215 -1.29 17.47 -2.68
CA SER A 215 -2.44 16.56 -2.76
C SER A 215 -2.42 15.63 -3.98
N ASN A 216 -1.56 15.90 -4.98
CA ASN A 216 -1.57 15.18 -6.24
C ASN A 216 -0.72 13.91 -6.15
N THR A 217 -1.26 12.78 -6.59
CA THR A 217 -0.51 11.52 -6.69
C THR A 217 0.26 11.50 -8.01
N THR A 218 1.58 11.55 -7.94
CA THR A 218 2.41 11.53 -9.15
C THR A 218 2.64 10.11 -9.64
N TRP A 219 2.80 9.16 -8.74
CA TRP A 219 2.84 7.73 -9.06
C TRP A 219 2.54 6.85 -7.86
N GLN A 220 2.21 5.60 -8.14
CA GLN A 220 2.06 4.54 -7.15
C GLN A 220 2.51 3.20 -7.74
N GLN A 221 3.26 2.41 -6.98
CA GLN A 221 3.80 1.14 -7.44
C GLN A 221 4.16 0.24 -6.26
N ALA A 222 3.97 -1.08 -6.41
CA ALA A 222 4.61 -2.05 -5.52
C ALA A 222 6.06 -2.26 -5.96
N LEU A 223 7.00 -2.01 -5.06
CA LEU A 223 8.43 -2.24 -5.27
C LEU A 223 8.84 -3.53 -4.55
N SER A 224 9.40 -4.46 -5.31
CA SER A 224 10.03 -5.67 -4.79
C SER A 224 11.42 -5.36 -4.21
N SER A 225 12.00 -6.34 -3.50
CA SER A 225 13.34 -6.17 -2.94
C SER A 225 14.37 -5.91 -4.04
N GLY A 226 15.08 -4.78 -3.95
CA GLY A 226 16.07 -4.32 -4.93
C GLY A 226 15.50 -3.44 -6.05
N GLU A 227 14.17 -3.34 -6.20
CA GLU A 227 13.57 -2.40 -7.14
C GLU A 227 13.58 -0.99 -6.58
N LYS A 228 13.96 -0.02 -7.43
CA LYS A 228 14.06 1.39 -7.09
C LYS A 228 13.29 2.26 -8.07
N LYS A 229 12.60 3.26 -7.55
CA LYS A 229 11.98 4.34 -8.32
C LYS A 229 12.58 5.69 -7.92
N SER A 230 13.14 6.41 -8.89
CA SER A 230 13.65 7.76 -8.75
C SER A 230 12.60 8.79 -9.20
N THR A 231 12.43 9.86 -8.43
CA THR A 231 11.53 10.99 -8.73
C THR A 231 12.26 12.29 -8.42
N THR A 232 12.19 13.27 -9.31
CA THR A 232 12.72 14.62 -9.03
C THR A 232 11.56 15.51 -8.62
N VAL A 233 11.57 15.99 -7.38
CA VAL A 233 10.61 16.95 -6.86
C VAL A 233 11.02 18.35 -7.31
N PRO A 234 10.16 19.10 -8.01
CA PRO A 234 10.43 20.47 -8.44
C PRO A 234 10.79 21.42 -7.29
N SER A 235 11.57 22.47 -7.57
CA SER A 235 12.06 23.41 -6.55
C SER A 235 11.01 24.41 -6.04
N ASP A 236 9.86 24.51 -6.71
CA ASP A 236 8.70 25.27 -6.24
C ASP A 236 7.92 24.51 -5.14
N THR A 237 7.97 23.17 -5.15
CA THR A 237 7.32 22.31 -4.14
C THR A 237 7.86 22.56 -2.73
N THR A 238 6.94 22.79 -1.80
CA THR A 238 7.25 22.98 -0.37
C THR A 238 7.09 21.71 0.45
N THR A 239 6.23 20.79 0.02
CA THR A 239 5.98 19.53 0.70
C THR A 239 5.66 18.40 -0.28
N PHE A 240 6.19 17.22 0.01
CA PHE A 240 5.83 15.99 -0.68
C PHE A 240 5.67 14.85 0.32
N THR A 241 5.03 13.78 -0.10
CA THR A 241 4.66 12.67 0.77
C THR A 241 4.97 11.33 0.11
N VAL A 242 5.55 10.42 0.88
CA VAL A 242 5.76 9.02 0.50
C VAL A 242 4.92 8.16 1.43
N GLN A 243 3.86 7.56 0.91
CA GLN A 243 3.07 6.57 1.64
C GLN A 243 3.61 5.18 1.33
N THR A 244 3.82 4.37 2.37
CA THR A 244 4.30 2.99 2.23
C THR A 244 3.42 2.02 3.00
N GLY A 245 3.04 0.91 2.34
CA GLY A 245 2.31 -0.20 2.96
C GLY A 245 3.20 -1.17 3.76
N ASN A 246 4.51 -0.99 3.74
CA ASN A 246 5.45 -1.73 4.59
C ASN A 246 6.73 -0.91 4.79
N VAL A 247 6.76 -0.11 5.85
CA VAL A 247 7.88 0.79 6.16
C VAL A 247 9.18 0.04 6.49
N THR A 248 9.10 -1.16 7.06
CA THR A 248 10.28 -2.00 7.35
C THR A 248 10.97 -2.45 6.06
N ASN A 249 10.19 -2.67 5.00
CA ASN A 249 10.70 -3.05 3.69
C ASN A 249 10.90 -1.86 2.75
N THR A 250 10.90 -0.63 3.26
CA THR A 250 11.06 0.60 2.47
C THR A 250 12.35 1.30 2.82
N LYS A 251 13.11 1.71 1.80
CA LYS A 251 14.27 2.57 1.95
C LYS A 251 14.07 3.84 1.13
N VAL A 252 14.25 4.99 1.77
CA VAL A 252 14.14 6.31 1.13
C VAL A 252 15.49 7.01 1.18
N THR A 253 15.91 7.59 0.06
CA THR A 253 17.08 8.46 -0.02
C THR A 253 16.73 9.78 -0.71
N ILE A 254 17.21 10.89 -0.16
CA ILE A 254 17.03 12.24 -0.66
C ILE A 254 18.40 12.77 -1.09
N ASP A 255 18.58 13.04 -2.39
CA ASP A 255 19.85 13.41 -3.02
C ASP A 255 21.03 12.55 -2.54
N GLY A 256 20.81 11.24 -2.49
CA GLY A 256 21.81 10.26 -2.03
C GLY A 256 21.96 10.13 -0.51
N LYS A 257 21.34 10.99 0.30
CA LYS A 257 21.31 10.84 1.76
C LYS A 257 20.18 9.92 2.20
N ALA A 258 20.52 8.86 2.95
CA ALA A 258 19.53 7.95 3.51
C ALA A 258 18.69 8.64 4.59
N VAL A 259 17.38 8.42 4.53
CA VAL A 259 16.43 8.87 5.56
C VAL A 259 16.30 7.77 6.60
N ASP A 260 16.42 8.13 7.88
CA ASP A 260 16.18 7.21 8.98
C ASP A 260 14.68 7.03 9.20
N LEU A 261 14.17 5.82 8.95
CA LEU A 261 12.76 5.46 9.10
C LEU A 261 12.49 4.65 10.37
N SER A 262 13.50 4.42 11.22
CA SER A 262 13.40 3.51 12.36
C SER A 262 12.25 3.84 13.32
N LYS A 263 12.02 5.13 13.59
CA LYS A 263 10.90 5.56 14.46
C LYS A 263 9.53 5.37 13.82
N SER A 264 9.44 5.45 12.50
CA SER A 264 8.20 5.26 11.74
C SER A 264 7.81 3.78 11.61
N GLN A 265 8.67 2.84 12.02
CA GLN A 265 8.39 1.39 12.05
C GLN A 265 7.50 0.97 13.22
N SER A 266 7.30 1.84 14.22
CA SER A 266 6.52 1.51 15.42
C SER A 266 5.03 1.84 15.20
N GLY A 267 4.12 0.93 15.53
CA GLY A 267 2.67 1.18 15.50
C GLY A 267 1.85 0.14 14.73
N SER A 268 0.54 0.11 14.97
CA SER A 268 -0.38 -0.93 14.46
C SER A 268 -0.89 -0.70 13.03
N THR A 269 -0.50 0.39 12.36
CA THR A 269 -1.01 0.73 11.03
C THR A 269 -0.16 0.11 9.93
N ILE A 270 -0.82 -0.58 8.99
CA ILE A 270 -0.18 -1.26 7.86
C ILE A 270 0.41 -0.23 6.88
N VAL A 271 -0.24 0.92 6.69
CA VAL A 271 0.25 2.01 5.84
C VAL A 271 0.82 3.12 6.72
N LYS A 272 2.01 3.60 6.36
CA LYS A 272 2.70 4.72 6.99
C LYS A 272 2.86 5.86 5.99
N THR A 273 2.63 7.08 6.45
CA THR A 273 2.77 8.31 5.66
C THR A 273 4.02 9.04 6.10
N LEU A 274 4.99 9.19 5.19
CA LEU A 274 6.22 9.95 5.42
C LEU A 274 6.08 11.31 4.74
N THR A 275 6.02 12.39 5.52
CA THR A 275 5.87 13.76 5.03
C THR A 275 7.21 14.48 5.04
N PHE A 276 7.58 15.11 3.94
CA PHE A 276 8.84 15.82 3.78
C PHE A 276 8.56 17.29 3.49
N ASN A 277 9.01 18.16 4.39
CA ASN A 277 8.91 19.61 4.26
C ASN A 277 10.25 20.16 3.80
N ILE A 278 10.23 20.94 2.72
CA ILE A 278 11.42 21.56 2.14
C ILE A 278 11.50 23.01 2.64
N GLU A 279 12.49 23.30 3.48
CA GLU A 279 12.83 24.65 3.92
C GLU A 279 13.71 25.33 2.87
N LYS A 280 13.28 26.50 2.42
CA LYS A 280 14.01 27.37 1.47
C LYS A 280 14.83 28.41 2.23
#